data_AF-A0A7C2F062-F1
#
_entry.id   AF-A0A7C2F062-F1
#
_cell.length_a   1.000
_cell.length_b   1.000
_cell.length_c   1.000
_cell.angle_alpha   90.00
_cell.angle_beta   90.00
_cell.angle_gamma   90.00
#
_symmetry.space_group_name_H-M   'P 1'
#
loop_
_entity.id
_entity.type
_entity.pdbx_description
1 polymer ?
#
loop_
_entity_poly.entity_id
_entity_poly.type
_entity_poly.pdbx_seq_one_letter_code
_entity_poly.pdbx_strand_id
1 'polypeptide(L)'
;MIENGESLRALEAALRAQESFARFGQQDSEWRAWLVAARAGRRLDEETKSREYARNAGDRLSRLEQKWGTEAYKGYLTRPDVQHLRSQLNQAINPQR
;
A
#
# COMPACT_ATOMS: atom_id res chain seq x y z
N MET A 1 13.50 15.61 15.32
CA MET A 1 14.50 14.72 14.67
C MET A 1 14.22 13.23 14.88
N ILE A 2 13.05 12.82 15.41
CA ILE A 2 12.72 11.38 15.66
C ILE A 2 11.91 10.78 14.49
N GLU A 3 11.11 11.60 13.80
CA GLU A 3 10.15 11.15 12.78
C GLU A 3 10.81 10.49 11.55
N ASN A 4 12.01 10.92 11.17
CA ASN A 4 12.71 10.37 10.00
C ASN A 4 13.29 8.97 10.30
N GLY A 5 13.77 8.74 11.53
CA GLY A 5 14.30 7.43 11.93
C GLY A 5 13.20 6.37 11.99
N GLU A 6 12.02 6.74 12.48
CA GLU A 6 10.85 5.86 12.51
C GLU A 6 10.28 5.62 11.10
N SER A 7 10.26 6.66 10.25
CA SER A 7 9.80 6.54 8.87
C SER A 7 10.72 5.65 8.03
N LEU A 8 12.04 5.73 8.22
CA LEU A 8 12.98 4.83 7.54
C LEU A 8 12.78 3.38 7.95
N ARG A 9 12.67 3.11 9.26
CA ARG A 9 12.39 1.75 9.76
C ARG A 9 11.05 1.21 9.26
N ALA A 10 10.03 2.06 9.21
CA ALA A 10 8.72 1.69 8.67
C ALA A 10 8.79 1.36 7.18
N LEU A 11 9.55 2.14 6.40
CA LEU A 11 9.78 1.87 4.98
C LEU A 11 10.48 0.52 4.78
N GLU A 12 11.59 0.28 5.48
CA GLU A 12 12.33 -0.99 5.36
C GLU A 12 11.47 -2.20 5.77
N ALA A 13 10.74 -2.08 6.88
CA ALA A 13 9.85 -3.15 7.34
C ALA A 13 8.73 -3.42 6.33
N ALA A 14 8.14 -2.36 5.75
CA ALA A 14 7.09 -2.48 4.75
C ALA A 14 7.59 -3.16 3.47
N LEU A 15 8.79 -2.82 2.99
CA LEU A 15 9.38 -3.45 1.80
C LEU A 15 9.71 -4.92 2.05
N ARG A 16 10.27 -5.27 3.21
CA ARG A 16 10.52 -6.68 3.58
C ARG A 16 9.24 -7.50 3.69
N ALA A 17 8.19 -6.91 4.30
CA ALA A 17 6.89 -7.54 4.41
C ALA A 17 6.27 -7.75 3.03
N GLN A 18 6.33 -6.74 2.17
CA GLN A 18 5.85 -6.81 0.80
C GLN A 18 6.52 -7.94 0.01
N GLU A 19 7.85 -8.06 0.06
CA GLU A 19 8.57 -9.15 -0.62
C GLU A 19 8.12 -10.52 -0.12
N SER A 20 7.92 -10.66 1.19
CA SER A 20 7.45 -11.90 1.80
C SER A 20 6.03 -12.24 1.32
N PHE A 21 5.12 -11.27 1.33
CA PHE A 21 3.75 -11.45 0.86
C PHE A 21 3.69 -11.78 -0.63
N ALA A 22 4.53 -11.16 -1.46
CA ALA A 22 4.65 -11.47 -2.87
C ALA A 22 5.10 -12.92 -3.09
N ARG A 23 6.10 -13.40 -2.32
CA ARG A 23 6.58 -14.79 -2.37
C ARG A 23 5.52 -15.80 -1.96
N PHE A 24 4.71 -15.49 -0.96
CA PHE A 24 3.63 -16.38 -0.49
C PHE A 24 2.28 -16.17 -1.20
N GLY A 25 2.22 -15.28 -2.20
CA GLY A 25 0.99 -14.98 -2.94
C GLY A 25 -0.10 -14.29 -2.11
N GLN A 26 0.24 -13.67 -0.99
CA GLN A 26 -0.66 -12.94 -0.08
C GLN A 26 -0.91 -11.51 -0.59
N GLN A 27 -1.51 -11.40 -1.77
CA GLN A 27 -1.68 -10.13 -2.47
C GLN A 27 -2.48 -9.08 -1.66
N ASP A 28 -3.39 -9.51 -0.79
CA ASP A 28 -4.19 -8.65 0.09
C ASP A 28 -3.34 -7.97 1.17
N SER A 29 -2.33 -8.67 1.66
CA SER A 29 -1.35 -8.14 2.61
C SER A 29 -0.24 -7.36 1.88
N GLU A 30 0.10 -7.80 0.66
CA GLU A 30 1.09 -7.14 -0.20
C GLU A 30 0.72 -5.69 -0.52
N TRP A 31 -0.51 -5.41 -0.98
CA TRP A 31 -0.89 -4.04 -1.32
C TRP A 31 -0.93 -3.12 -0.08
N ARG A 32 -1.26 -3.66 1.09
CA ARG A 32 -1.23 -2.92 2.36
C ARG A 32 0.21 -2.57 2.74
N ALA A 33 1.15 -3.50 2.56
CA ALA A 33 2.57 -3.25 2.78
C ALA A 33 3.11 -2.16 1.83
N TRP A 34 2.74 -2.22 0.54
CA TRP A 34 3.06 -1.15 -0.42
C TRP A 34 2.51 0.22 0.00
N LEU A 35 1.29 0.28 0.54
CA LEU A 35 0.72 1.54 1.05
C LEU A 35 1.50 2.10 2.26
N VAL A 36 1.97 1.24 3.17
CA VAL A 36 2.82 1.68 4.29
C VAL A 36 4.15 2.23 3.76
N ALA A 37 4.77 1.56 2.79
CA ALA A 37 5.99 2.04 2.13
C ALA A 37 5.77 3.41 1.47
N ALA A 38 4.64 3.62 0.78
CA ALA A 38 4.29 4.91 0.19
C ALA A 38 4.22 6.02 1.23
N ARG A 39 3.51 5.78 2.34
CA ARG A 39 3.36 6.76 3.43
C ARG A 39 4.69 7.07 4.12
N ALA A 40 5.52 6.05 4.32
CA ALA A 40 6.84 6.22 4.90
C ALA A 40 7.78 7.00 3.98
N GLY A 41 7.80 6.67 2.67
CA GLY A 41 8.57 7.42 1.66
C GLY A 41 8.18 8.89 1.58
N ARG A 42 6.88 9.20 1.68
CA ARG A 42 6.41 10.60 1.73
C ARG A 42 6.96 11.37 2.93
N ARG A 43 7.07 10.74 4.10
CA ARG A 43 7.63 11.36 5.32
C ARG A 43 9.14 11.53 5.27
N LEU A 44 9.81 10.80 4.37
CA LEU A 44 11.25 10.90 4.11
C LEU A 44 11.55 11.86 2.94
N ASP A 45 10.57 12.65 2.50
CA ASP A 45 10.65 13.51 1.32
C ASP A 45 10.98 12.76 0.01
N GLU A 46 10.82 11.43 -0.02
CA GLU A 46 11.03 10.56 -1.19
C GLU A 46 9.76 10.50 -2.07
N GLU A 47 9.27 11.67 -2.47
CA GLU A 47 7.96 11.84 -3.10
C GLU A 47 7.79 11.02 -4.41
N THR A 48 8.85 10.84 -5.21
CA THR A 48 8.82 9.99 -6.40
C THR A 48 8.62 8.52 -6.06
N LYS A 49 9.38 7.98 -5.09
CA LYS A 49 9.27 6.58 -4.66
C LYS A 49 7.96 6.33 -3.94
N SER A 50 7.50 7.29 -3.13
CA SER A 50 6.18 7.25 -2.48
C SER A 50 5.06 6.99 -3.50
N ARG A 51 5.05 7.76 -4.60
CA ARG A 51 4.06 7.57 -5.68
C ARG A 51 4.20 6.23 -6.39
N GLU A 52 5.43 5.76 -6.60
CA GLU A 52 5.68 4.43 -7.17
C GLU A 52 5.11 3.32 -6.28
N TYR A 53 5.39 3.36 -4.98
CA TYR A 53 4.84 2.43 -4.00
C TYR A 53 3.31 2.47 -3.95
N ALA A 54 2.71 3.67 -4.03
CA ALA A 54 1.27 3.84 -4.09
C ALA A 54 0.68 3.21 -5.37
N ARG A 55 1.31 3.40 -6.54
CA ARG A 55 0.88 2.75 -7.78
C ARG A 55 0.95 1.22 -7.67
N ASN A 56 2.05 0.68 -7.13
CA ASN A 56 2.20 -0.75 -6.88
C ASN A 56 1.11 -1.29 -5.95
N ALA A 57 0.74 -0.56 -4.89
CA ALA A 57 -0.40 -0.92 -4.04
C ALA A 57 -1.72 -0.97 -4.83
N GLY A 58 -1.99 0.05 -5.66
CA GLY A 58 -3.18 0.09 -6.51
C GLY A 58 -3.27 -1.09 -7.48
N ASP A 59 -2.16 -1.42 -8.13
CA ASP A 59 -2.07 -2.55 -9.05
C ASP A 59 -2.27 -3.90 -8.36
N ARG A 60 -1.75 -4.08 -7.14
CA ARG A 60 -1.97 -5.31 -6.36
C ARG A 60 -3.41 -5.41 -5.88
N LEU A 61 -4.00 -4.30 -5.44
CA LEU A 61 -5.41 -4.26 -5.05
C LEU A 61 -6.33 -4.61 -6.23
N SER A 62 -6.09 -4.07 -7.43
CA SER A 62 -6.92 -4.38 -8.61
C SER A 62 -6.76 -5.83 -9.08
N ARG A 63 -5.56 -6.41 -8.95
CA ARG A 63 -5.32 -7.83 -9.25
C ARG A 63 -6.07 -8.80 -8.32
N LEU A 64 -6.48 -8.35 -7.12
CA LEU A 64 -7.33 -9.16 -6.24
C LEU A 64 -8.67 -9.49 -6.90
N GLU A 65 -9.20 -8.60 -7.75
CA GLU A 65 -10.43 -8.87 -8.50
C GLU A 65 -10.27 -10.08 -9.43
N GLN A 66 -9.14 -10.17 -10.13
CA GLN A 66 -8.84 -11.30 -11.01
C GLN A 66 -8.66 -12.61 -10.22
N LYS A 67 -8.10 -12.53 -9.01
CA LYS A 67 -7.82 -13.70 -8.17
C LYS A 67 -9.06 -14.23 -7.44
N TRP A 68 -9.92 -13.34 -6.95
CA TRP A 68 -11.06 -13.70 -6.11
C TRP A 68 -12.40 -13.67 -6.85
N GLY A 69 -12.45 -13.03 -8.02
CA GLY A 69 -13.68 -12.71 -8.72
C GLY A 69 -14.33 -11.43 -8.19
N THR A 70 -15.14 -10.80 -9.05
CA THR A 70 -15.75 -9.49 -8.80
C THR A 70 -16.62 -9.45 -7.54
N GLU A 71 -17.38 -10.50 -7.22
CA GLU A 71 -18.27 -10.49 -6.05
C GLU A 71 -17.50 -10.51 -4.72
N ALA A 72 -16.53 -11.42 -4.60
CA ALA A 72 -15.67 -11.50 -3.42
C ALA A 72 -14.81 -10.24 -3.27
N TYR A 73 -14.32 -9.68 -4.38
CA TYR A 73 -13.59 -8.42 -4.38
C TYR A 73 -14.47 -7.25 -3.91
N LYS A 74 -15.70 -7.12 -4.40
CA LYS A 74 -16.65 -6.12 -3.91
C LYS A 74 -16.90 -6.27 -2.42
N GLY A 75 -17.13 -7.48 -1.93
CA GLY A 75 -17.28 -7.76 -0.50
C GLY A 75 -16.04 -7.40 0.32
N TYR A 76 -14.84 -7.60 -0.23
CA TYR A 76 -13.61 -7.14 0.42
C TYR A 76 -13.52 -5.60 0.46
N LEU A 77 -13.93 -4.92 -0.60
CA LEU A 77 -13.94 -3.45 -0.69
C LEU A 77 -14.97 -2.78 0.23
N THR A 78 -16.01 -3.50 0.69
CA THR A 78 -17.00 -2.95 1.63
C THR A 78 -16.50 -2.94 3.07
N ARG A 79 -15.40 -3.64 3.38
CA ARG A 79 -14.85 -3.67 4.73
C ARG A 79 -14.37 -2.28 5.17
N PRO A 80 -14.71 -1.79 6.37
CA PRO A 80 -14.31 -0.46 6.83
C PRO A 80 -12.78 -0.24 6.86
N ASP A 81 -12.01 -1.26 7.24
CA ASP A 81 -10.55 -1.19 7.23
C ASP A 81 -10.00 -0.98 5.81
N VAL A 82 -10.56 -1.69 4.84
CA VAL A 82 -10.16 -1.60 3.42
C VAL A 82 -10.57 -0.26 2.83
N GLN A 83 -11.76 0.24 3.13
CA GLN A 83 -12.21 1.57 2.67
C GLN A 83 -11.28 2.68 3.15
N HIS A 84 -10.90 2.65 4.44
CA HIS A 84 -9.98 3.62 5.01
C HIS A 84 -8.60 3.58 4.31
N LEU A 85 -8.05 2.37 4.13
CA LEU A 85 -6.77 2.19 3.43
C LEU A 85 -6.85 2.61 1.96
N ARG A 86 -7.97 2.38 1.26
CA ARG A 86 -8.17 2.85 -0.11
C ARG A 86 -8.24 4.37 -0.22
N SER A 87 -8.85 5.03 0.77
CA SER A 87 -8.85 6.49 0.83
C SER A 87 -7.41 7.04 0.94
N GLN A 88 -6.60 6.46 1.83
CA GLN A 88 -5.18 6.82 1.96
C GLN A 88 -4.39 6.53 0.68
N LEU A 89 -4.66 5.40 0.03
CA LEU A 89 -4.05 5.04 -1.24
C LEU A 89 -4.35 6.06 -2.34
N ASN A 90 -5.62 6.46 -2.47
CA ASN A 90 -6.02 7.47 -3.44
C ASN A 90 -5.34 8.82 -3.16
N GLN A 91 -5.19 9.20 -1.89
CA GLN A 91 -4.44 10.41 -1.50
C GLN A 91 -2.94 10.31 -1.82
N ALA A 92 -2.36 9.12 -1.70
CA ALA A 92 -0.94 8.89 -2.02
C ALA A 92 -0.67 8.86 -3.53
N ILE A 93 -1.63 8.40 -4.34
CA ILE A 93 -1.54 8.41 -5.81
C ILE A 93 -1.78 9.82 -6.36
N ASN A 94 -2.79 10.51 -5.80
CA ASN A 94 -3.18 11.86 -6.19
C ASN A 94 -3.01 12.82 -5.00
N PRO A 95 -1.77 13.17 -4.61
CA PRO A 95 -1.56 14.19 -3.61
C PRO A 95 -2.07 15.52 -4.18
N GLN A 96 -3.27 15.96 -3.78
CA GLN A 96 -3.70 17.32 -4.04
C GLN A 96 -2.74 18.26 -3.30
N ARG A 97 -2.17 19.21 -4.07
CA ARG A 97 -1.20 20.21 -3.62
C ARG A 97 -1.69 21.03 -2.44
#